data_AF-A0AAJ1ES81-F1
#
_entry.id   AF-A0AAJ1ES81-F1
#
_cell.length_a   1.000
_cell.length_b   1.000
_cell.length_c   1.000
_cell.angle_alpha   90.00
_cell.angle_beta   90.00
_cell.angle_gamma   90.00
#
_symmetry.space_group_name_H-M   'P 1'
#
loop_
_entity.id
_entity.type
_entity.pdbx_description
1 polymer ?
#
loop_
_entity_poly.entity_id
_entity_poly.type
_entity_poly.pdbx_seq_one_letter_code
_entity_poly.pdbx_strand_id
1 'polypeptide(L)' 'MKVSDEAADNSVRVEATRTLWRFGDARLLPDLERIADQNVDGSVRPAARRAAEQIRQRLSGK' A
#
# COMPACT_ATOMS: atom_id res chain seq x y z
N MET A 1 -14.71 13.00 -22.94
CA MET A 1 -14.00 13.09 -21.65
C MET A 1 -13.27 11.76 -21.45
N LYS A 2 -12.00 11.68 -21.85
CA LYS A 2 -11.17 10.47 -21.67
C LYS A 2 -10.86 10.40 -20.18
N VAL A 3 -11.56 9.53 -19.45
CA VAL A 3 -11.14 9.17 -18.10
C VAL A 3 -9.85 8.39 -18.31
N SER A 4 -8.72 9.05 -18.14
CA SER A 4 -7.41 8.42 -18.33
C SER A 4 -7.33 7.24 -17.39
N ASP A 5 -7.08 6.05 -17.96
CA ASP A 5 -6.89 4.77 -17.26
C ASP A 5 -5.99 4.89 -16.02
N GLU A 6 -5.04 5.83 -16.03
CA GLU A 6 -4.15 6.16 -14.91
C GLU A 6 -4.88 6.51 -13.61
N ALA A 7 -6.03 7.18 -13.65
CA ALA A 7 -6.78 7.53 -12.43
C ALA A 7 -7.52 6.31 -11.86
N ALA A 8 -8.04 5.45 -12.74
CA ALA A 8 -8.66 4.19 -12.35
C ALA A 8 -7.61 3.22 -11.78
N ASP A 9 -6.44 3.15 -12.42
CA ASP A 9 -5.32 2.33 -11.98
C ASP A 9 -4.77 2.79 -10.61
N ASN A 10 -4.66 4.10 -10.38
CA ASN A 10 -4.26 4.63 -9.06
C ASN A 10 -5.30 4.28 -7.97
N SER A 11 -6.59 4.41 -8.27
CA SER A 11 -7.66 4.05 -7.32
C SER A 11 -7.62 2.55 -6.97
N VAL A 12 -7.40 1.68 -7.96
CA VAL A 12 -7.24 0.23 -7.77
C VAL A 12 -6.01 -0.08 -6.92
N ARG A 13 -4.87 0.59 -7.15
CA ARG A 13 -3.67 0.42 -6.31
C ARG A 13 -3.91 0.87 -4.88
N VAL A 14 -4.57 1.99 -4.66
CA VAL A 14 -4.90 2.49 -3.31
C VAL A 14 -5.80 1.51 -2.56
N GLU A 15 -6.86 1.01 -3.20
CA GLU A 15 -7.77 0.04 -2.59
C GLU A 15 -7.11 -1.34 -2.39
N ALA A 16 -6.25 -1.78 -3.30
CA ALA A 16 -5.43 -2.97 -3.11
C ALA A 16 -4.51 -2.81 -1.88
N THR A 17 -3.86 -1.66 -1.73
CA THR A 17 -2.99 -1.36 -0.59
C THR A 17 -3.78 -1.32 0.72
N ARG A 18 -5.00 -0.75 0.72
CA ARG A 18 -5.92 -0.78 1.87
C ARG A 18 -6.39 -2.20 2.20
N THR A 19 -6.66 -3.01 1.19
CA THR A 19 -7.10 -4.38 1.39
C THR A 19 -5.97 -5.21 1.99
N LEU A 20 -4.75 -5.10 1.45
CA LEU A 20 -3.54 -5.71 1.99
C LEU A 20 -3.24 -5.26 3.43
N TRP A 21 -3.42 -3.96 3.73
CA TRP A 21 -3.40 -3.44 5.11
C TRP A 21 -4.38 -4.18 6.04
N ARG A 22 -5.61 -4.39 5.57
CA ARG A 22 -6.69 -5.01 6.37
C ARG A 22 -6.42 -6.49 6.66
N PHE A 23 -5.77 -7.20 5.73
CA PHE A 23 -5.35 -8.59 5.92
C PHE A 23 -4.16 -8.75 6.87
N GLY A 24 -3.34 -7.71 7.06
CA GLY A 24 -2.34 -7.65 8.14
C GLY A 24 -1.30 -8.77 8.09
N ASP A 25 -1.03 -9.32 6.91
CA ASP A 25 -0.12 -10.44 6.76
C ASP A 25 1.32 -9.94 6.76
N ALA A 26 2.12 -10.41 7.72
CA ALA A 26 3.55 -10.08 7.87
C ALA A 26 4.34 -10.33 6.58
N ARG A 27 3.87 -11.28 5.76
CA ARG A 27 4.48 -11.64 4.47
C ARG A 27 4.46 -10.49 3.46
N LEU A 28 3.61 -9.48 3.66
CA LEU A 28 3.46 -8.34 2.76
C LEU A 28 4.39 -7.17 3.08
N LEU A 29 5.10 -7.20 4.22
CA LEU A 29 6.06 -6.16 4.60
C LEU A 29 7.10 -5.85 3.51
N PRO A 30 7.85 -6.82 2.96
CA PRO A 30 8.87 -6.54 1.96
C PRO A 30 8.28 -5.98 0.65
N ASP A 31 7.07 -6.38 0.27
CA ASP A 31 6.39 -5.85 -0.91
C ASP A 31 5.88 -4.42 -0.67
N LEU A 32 5.33 -4.13 0.51
CA LEU A 32 4.90 -2.78 0.89
C LEU A 32 6.08 -1.80 1.03
N GLU A 33 7.21 -2.24 1.57
CA GLU A 33 8.44 -1.43 1.62
C GLU A 33 8.96 -1.13 0.21
N ARG A 34 8.97 -2.13 -0.68
CA ARG A 34 9.35 -1.92 -2.08
C ARG A 34 8.42 -0.94 -2.78
N ILE A 35 7.11 -1.03 -2.54
CA ILE A 35 6.13 -0.09 -3.11
C ILE A 35 6.31 1.31 -2.52
N ALA A 36 6.59 1.44 -1.22
CA ALA A 36 6.86 2.73 -0.60
C ALA A 36 8.10 3.42 -1.19
N ASP A 37 9.13 2.65 -1.56
CA ASP A 37 10.38 3.18 -2.10
C ASP A 37 10.37 3.37 -3.62
N GLN A 38 9.84 2.43 -4.40
CA GLN A 38 9.96 2.40 -5.86
C GLN A 38 8.77 2.99 -6.60
N ASN A 39 7.62 3.19 -5.93
CA ASN A 39 6.43 3.67 -6.63
C ASN A 39 6.53 5.17 -6.95
N VAL A 40 6.19 5.50 -8.19
CA VAL A 40 6.21 6.86 -8.75
C VAL A 40 5.01 7.67 -8.24
N ASP A 41 3.95 6.99 -7.82
CA ASP A 41 2.70 7.62 -7.41
C ASP A 41 2.79 8.18 -5.97
N GLY A 42 2.71 9.51 -5.86
CA GLY A 42 2.82 10.24 -4.60
C GLY A 42 1.73 9.90 -3.58
N SER A 43 0.61 9.33 -4.03
CA SER A 43 -0.49 8.90 -3.14
C SER A 43 -0.28 7.48 -2.61
N VAL A 44 0.38 6.61 -3.39
CA VAL A 44 0.58 5.20 -3.04
C VAL A 44 1.76 5.02 -2.08
N ARG A 45 2.83 5.82 -2.22
CA ARG A 45 3.98 5.80 -1.29
C ARG A 45 3.59 5.95 0.19
N PRO A 46 2.84 7.00 0.61
CA PRO A 46 2.46 7.16 2.01
C PRO A 46 1.45 6.10 2.48
N ALA A 47 0.60 5.58 1.58
CA ALA A 47 -0.32 4.49 1.90
C ALA A 47 0.43 3.18 2.20
N ALA A 48 1.41 2.83 1.37
CA ALA A 48 2.25 1.65 1.55
C ALA A 48 3.11 1.75 2.83
N ARG A 49 3.72 2.90 3.08
CA ARG A 49 4.51 3.14 4.30
C ARG A 49 3.67 3.00 5.57
N ARG A 50 2.46 3.58 5.59
CA ARG A 50 1.53 3.42 6.72
C ARG A 50 1.10 1.97 6.91
N ALA A 51 0.85 1.24 5.82
CA ALA A 51 0.49 -0.17 5.91
C ALA A 51 1.63 -1.01 6.54
N ALA A 52 2.88 -0.79 6.13
CA ALA A 52 4.05 -1.47 6.70
C ALA A 52 4.24 -1.18 8.20
N GLU A 53 4.15 0.09 8.61
CA GLU A 53 4.24 0.51 10.02
C GLU A 53 3.18 -0.19 10.89
N GLN A 54 1.93 -0.23 10.42
CA GLN A 54 0.83 -0.85 11.16
C GLN A 54 0.96 -2.38 11.26
N ILE A 55 1.47 -3.03 10.20
CA ILE A 55 1.79 -4.46 10.25
C ILE A 55 2.89 -4.70 11.30
N ARG A 56 3.96 -3.89 11.32
CA ARG A 56 5.00 -3.97 12.37
C ARG A 56 4.42 -3.80 13.77
N GLN A 57 3.54 -2.81 13.98
CA GLN A 57 2.89 -2.59 15.27
C GLN A 57 2.02 -3.79 15.71
N ARG A 58 1.27 -4.40 14.78
CA ARG A 58 0.50 -5.62 15.07
C ARG A 58 1.36 -6.83 15.39
N LEU A 59 2.51 -6.97 14.72
CA LEU A 59 3.46 -8.06 15.00
C LEU A 59 4.22 -7.84 16.30
N SER A 60 4.46 -6.58 16.68
CA SER A 60 5.17 -6.22 17.91
C SER A 60 4.28 -6.19 19.15
N GLY A 61 2.96 -6.19 18.97
CA GLY A 61 1.96 -6.25 20.05
C GLY A 61 1.52 -7.67 20.43
N LYS A 62 2.30 -8.70 20.07
CA LYS A 62 2.03 -10.11 20.36
C LYS A 62 3.17 -10.74 21.15
#